data_AF-A0A926TP55-F1
#
_entry.id   AF-A0A926TP55-F1
#
_cell.length_a   1.000
_cell.length_b   1.000
_cell.length_c   1.000
_cell.angle_alpha   90.00
_cell.angle_beta   90.00
_cell.angle_gamma   90.00
#
_symmetry.space_group_name_H-M   'P 1'
#
loop_
_entity.id
_entity.type
_entity.pdbx_description
1 polymer ?
#
loop_
_entity_poly.entity_id
_entity_poly.type
_entity_poly.pdbx_seq_one_letter_code
_entity_poly.pdbx_strand_id
1 'polypeptide(L)'
;MKQKRSKFLLVALLNSLADFDGELSEEAIGLLDELAKRADVVPPLYADVFVLPSSVTCAALVERVRSLSQEQVAIASYAFQIFRYYEQILRANPGDASPQQKAAYDSQIERVRLSVARSKTALAESFR
;
A
#
# COMPACT_ATOMS: atom_id res chain seq x y z
N MET A 1 -7.51 16.73 12.05
CA MET A 1 -7.77 16.95 10.60
C MET A 1 -6.59 16.59 9.69
N LYS A 2 -5.32 16.88 10.06
CA LYS A 2 -4.13 16.60 9.22
C LYS A 2 -3.95 15.11 8.83
N GLN A 3 -4.21 14.18 9.76
CA GLN A 3 -4.07 12.74 9.56
C GLN A 3 -5.07 12.13 8.56
N LYS A 4 -6.33 12.60 8.57
CA LYS A 4 -7.34 12.20 7.56
C LYS A 4 -6.87 12.61 6.16
N ARG A 5 -6.36 13.83 5.99
CA ARG A 5 -5.79 14.33 4.73
C ARG A 5 -4.57 13.51 4.28
N SER A 6 -3.69 13.10 5.19
CA SER A 6 -2.54 12.23 4.86
C SER A 6 -2.98 10.88 4.31
N LYS A 7 -4.03 10.28 4.89
CA LYS A 7 -4.60 9.00 4.42
C LYS A 7 -5.19 9.14 3.01
N PHE A 8 -5.84 10.26 2.70
CA PHE A 8 -6.37 10.53 1.36
C PHE A 8 -5.26 10.76 0.32
N LEU A 9 -4.21 11.53 0.66
CA LEU A 9 -3.08 11.78 -0.25
C LEU A 9 -2.26 10.52 -0.54
N LEU A 10 -2.02 9.68 0.47
CA LEU A 10 -1.33 8.40 0.28
C LEU A 10 -2.15 7.44 -0.58
N VAL A 11 -3.47 7.41 -0.41
CA VAL A 11 -4.37 6.61 -1.26
C VAL A 11 -4.41 7.15 -2.70
N ALA A 12 -4.45 8.47 -2.88
CA ALA A 12 -4.42 9.10 -4.20
C ALA A 12 -3.10 8.79 -4.92
N LEU A 13 -1.96 8.87 -4.21
CA LEU A 13 -0.66 8.54 -4.76
C LEU A 13 -0.66 7.09 -5.26
N LEU A 14 -1.20 6.16 -4.49
CA LEU A 14 -1.17 4.74 -4.82
C LEU A 14 -2.14 4.35 -5.94
N ASN A 15 -3.28 5.03 -6.05
CA ASN A 15 -4.13 4.89 -7.23
C ASN A 15 -3.38 5.41 -8.47
N SER A 16 -2.71 6.55 -8.34
CA SER A 16 -1.92 7.12 -9.43
C SER A 16 -0.68 6.27 -9.79
N LEU A 17 -0.11 5.54 -8.84
CA LEU A 17 0.97 4.56 -9.06
C LEU A 17 0.45 3.19 -9.54
N ALA A 18 -0.87 2.94 -9.44
CA ALA A 18 -1.51 1.72 -9.91
C ALA A 18 -1.95 1.82 -11.38
N ASP A 19 -2.26 3.03 -11.85
CA ASP A 19 -2.54 3.33 -13.27
C ASP A 19 -1.24 3.50 -14.10
N PHE A 20 -0.15 2.85 -13.68
CA PHE A 20 1.17 3.03 -14.24
C PHE A 20 1.36 2.20 -15.52
N ASP A 21 1.44 2.88 -16.67
CA ASP A 21 1.70 2.28 -17.99
C ASP A 21 3.12 2.59 -18.53
N GLY A 22 4.04 3.00 -17.64
CA GLY A 22 5.46 3.23 -17.96
C GLY A 22 6.07 4.51 -17.38
N GLU A 23 5.27 5.49 -16.97
CA GLU A 23 5.76 6.74 -16.34
C GLU A 23 4.87 7.19 -15.19
N LEU A 24 5.47 7.87 -14.21
CA LEU A 24 4.73 8.49 -13.11
C LEU A 24 3.92 9.64 -13.69
N SER A 25 2.60 9.61 -13.55
CA SER A 25 1.76 10.73 -14.01
C SER A 25 2.13 12.03 -13.28
N GLU A 26 1.88 13.18 -13.90
CA GLU A 26 2.06 14.49 -13.24
C GLU A 26 1.29 14.58 -11.92
N GLU A 27 0.14 13.90 -11.82
CA GLU A 27 -0.64 13.77 -10.59
C GLU A 27 0.13 12.98 -9.51
N ALA A 28 0.74 11.84 -9.85
CA ALA A 28 1.60 11.10 -8.92
C ALA A 28 2.78 11.95 -8.44
N ILE A 29 3.40 12.72 -9.35
CA ILE A 29 4.53 13.59 -9.03
C ILE A 29 4.10 14.70 -8.06
N GLY A 30 2.97 15.37 -8.33
CA GLY A 30 2.42 16.39 -7.44
C GLY A 30 2.09 15.86 -6.04
N LEU A 31 1.55 14.63 -5.98
CA LEU A 31 1.25 13.96 -4.71
C LEU A 31 2.52 13.57 -3.94
N LEU A 32 3.59 13.13 -4.63
CA LEU A 32 4.90 12.87 -4.02
C LEU A 32 5.50 14.15 -3.45
N ASP A 33 5.43 15.27 -4.16
CA ASP A 33 5.95 16.56 -3.69
C ASP A 33 5.19 17.12 -2.48
N GLU A 34 3.88 16.91 -2.41
CA GLU A 34 3.09 17.24 -1.24
C GLU A 34 3.44 16.35 -0.04
N LEU A 35 3.66 15.05 -0.26
CA LEU A 35 4.02 14.10 0.80
C LEU A 35 5.47 14.30 1.30
N ALA A 36 6.39 14.71 0.42
CA ALA A 36 7.79 14.98 0.76
C ALA A 36 7.93 16.09 1.81
N LYS A 37 7.00 17.05 1.84
CA LYS A 37 6.99 18.18 2.78
C LYS A 37 6.43 17.81 4.15
N ARG A 38 6.06 16.55 4.39
CA ARG A 38 5.36 16.11 5.61
C ARG A 38 6.24 15.19 6.45
N ALA A 39 6.33 15.52 7.74
CA ALA A 39 7.00 14.71 8.76
C ALA A 39 6.05 13.71 9.46
N ASP A 40 4.80 13.61 8.99
CA ASP A 40 3.82 12.67 9.56
C ASP A 40 4.34 11.22 9.42
N VAL A 41 4.17 10.40 10.46
CA VAL A 41 4.47 8.97 10.40
C VAL A 41 3.48 8.29 9.46
N VAL A 42 4.01 7.44 8.57
CA VAL A 42 3.20 6.69 7.61
C VAL A 42 2.49 5.55 8.35
N PRO A 43 1.23 5.21 8.01
CA PRO A 43 0.60 4.05 8.63
C PRO A 43 1.45 2.78 8.39
N PRO A 44 1.58 1.88 9.38
CA PRO A 44 2.53 0.75 9.32
C PRO A 44 2.42 -0.10 8.06
N LEU A 45 1.20 -0.28 7.54
CA LEU A 45 0.92 -1.03 6.31
C LEU A 45 1.69 -0.51 5.08
N TYR A 46 1.84 0.80 4.97
CA TYR A 46 2.55 1.43 3.87
C TYR A 46 4.07 1.28 4.06
N ALA A 47 4.56 1.43 5.29
CA ALA A 47 5.96 1.17 5.60
C ALA A 47 6.33 -0.28 5.23
N ASP A 48 5.48 -1.23 5.61
CA ASP A 48 5.62 -2.65 5.32
C ASP A 48 5.69 -2.97 3.82
N VAL A 49 4.87 -2.31 3.00
CA VAL A 49 4.87 -2.51 1.54
C VAL A 49 6.19 -2.07 0.93
N PHE A 50 6.76 -0.96 1.40
CA PHE A 50 8.01 -0.43 0.85
C PHE A 50 9.27 -0.94 1.57
N VAL A 51 9.11 -1.95 2.43
CA VAL A 51 10.19 -2.55 3.25
C VAL A 51 10.89 -1.49 4.11
N LEU A 52 10.09 -0.63 4.75
CA LEU A 52 10.54 0.45 5.61
C LEU A 52 10.19 0.18 7.08
N PRO A 53 10.93 0.75 8.05
CA PRO A 53 10.59 0.66 9.47
C PRO A 53 9.19 1.22 9.76
N SER A 54 8.50 0.65 10.75
CA SER A 54 7.14 1.09 11.14
C SER A 54 7.05 2.54 11.65
N SER A 55 8.19 3.17 11.98
CA SER A 55 8.31 4.57 12.37
C SER A 55 8.64 5.51 11.21
N VAL A 56 8.62 5.04 9.96
CA VAL A 56 9.01 5.84 8.79
C VAL A 56 8.08 7.04 8.58
N THR A 57 8.65 8.14 8.12
CA THR A 57 7.92 9.38 7.80
C THR A 57 7.48 9.40 6.34
N CYS A 58 6.48 10.23 6.02
CA CYS A 58 6.05 10.43 4.63
C CYS A 58 7.21 10.86 3.72
N ALA A 59 8.11 11.73 4.21
CA ALA A 59 9.30 12.13 3.45
C ALA A 59 10.21 10.95 3.11
N ALA A 60 10.54 10.10 4.09
CA ALA A 60 11.38 8.93 3.87
C ALA A 60 10.70 7.86 2.98
N LEU A 61 9.36 7.76 3.02
CA LEU A 61 8.60 6.95 2.06
C LEU A 61 8.75 7.50 0.63
N VAL A 62 8.64 8.81 0.43
CA VAL A 62 8.80 9.43 -0.90
C VAL A 62 10.21 9.23 -1.43
N GLU A 63 11.24 9.42 -0.61
CA GLU A 63 12.62 9.10 -0.97
C GLU A 63 12.76 7.63 -1.39
N ARG A 64 12.14 6.72 -0.63
CA ARG A 64 12.14 5.31 -0.97
C ARG A 64 11.51 5.07 -2.33
N VAL A 65 10.30 5.58 -2.58
CA VAL A 65 9.59 5.44 -3.87
C VAL A 65 10.43 5.98 -5.03
N ARG A 66 11.08 7.14 -4.86
CA ARG A 66 11.95 7.73 -5.89
C ARG A 66 13.23 6.93 -6.15
N SER A 67 13.69 6.16 -5.17
CA SER A 67 14.86 5.27 -5.32
C SER A 67 14.55 3.96 -6.05
N LEU A 68 13.26 3.64 -6.23
CA LEU A 68 12.83 2.40 -6.85
C LEU A 68 12.93 2.47 -8.38
N SER A 69 13.25 1.35 -9.00
CA SER A 69 13.00 1.16 -10.43
C SER A 69 11.51 1.14 -10.72
N GLN A 70 11.14 1.35 -11.98
CA GLN A 70 9.72 1.29 -12.40
C GLN A 70 9.07 -0.06 -12.08
N GLU A 71 9.80 -1.16 -12.28
CA GLU A 71 9.34 -2.50 -11.96
C GLU A 71 9.08 -2.67 -10.45
N GLN A 72 9.98 -2.16 -9.61
CA GLN A 72 9.82 -2.17 -8.15
C GLN A 72 8.62 -1.35 -7.69
N VAL A 73 8.37 -0.20 -8.31
CA VAL A 73 7.18 0.63 -8.04
C VAL A 73 5.91 -0.15 -8.38
N ALA A 74 5.86 -0.82 -9.54
CA ALA A 74 4.70 -1.62 -9.94
C ALA A 74 4.42 -2.78 -8.96
N ILE A 75 5.46 -3.50 -8.54
CA ILE A 75 5.34 -4.58 -7.55
C ILE A 75 4.83 -4.03 -6.20
N ALA A 76 5.36 -2.91 -5.74
CA ALA A 76 4.93 -2.28 -4.48
C ALA A 76 3.48 -1.77 -4.56
N SER A 77 3.08 -1.14 -5.66
CA SER A 77 1.69 -0.70 -5.92
C SER A 77 0.72 -1.88 -5.87
N TYR A 78 1.06 -2.98 -6.54
CA TYR A 78 0.24 -4.20 -6.55
C TYR A 78 0.13 -4.81 -5.14
N ALA A 79 1.24 -4.92 -4.41
CA ALA A 79 1.25 -5.38 -3.02
C ALA A 79 0.30 -4.55 -2.15
N PHE A 80 0.33 -3.23 -2.33
CA PHE A 80 -0.52 -2.31 -1.59
C PHE A 80 -2.02 -2.46 -1.92
N GLN A 81 -2.39 -2.68 -3.19
CA GLN A 81 -3.77 -2.93 -3.57
C GLN A 81 -4.35 -4.15 -2.85
N ILE A 82 -3.58 -5.24 -2.78
CA ILE A 82 -3.94 -6.46 -2.06
C ILE A 82 -4.15 -6.16 -0.57
N PHE A 83 -3.24 -5.40 0.05
CA PHE A 83 -3.35 -5.01 1.45
C PHE A 83 -4.56 -4.10 1.74
N ARG A 84 -4.92 -3.20 0.82
CA ARG A 84 -6.13 -2.39 0.97
C ARG A 84 -7.39 -3.21 0.87
N TYR A 85 -7.43 -4.14 -0.07
CA TYR A 85 -8.52 -5.10 -0.20
C TYR A 85 -8.66 -5.93 1.08
N TYR A 86 -7.54 -6.37 1.66
CA TYR A 86 -7.50 -7.02 2.98
C TYR A 86 -8.12 -6.17 4.08
N GLU A 87 -7.71 -4.91 4.20
CA GLU A 87 -8.22 -3.99 5.22
C GLU A 87 -9.73 -3.75 5.06
N GLN A 88 -10.24 -3.69 3.83
CA GLN A 88 -11.66 -3.54 3.56
C GLN A 88 -12.44 -4.78 3.99
N ILE A 89 -11.92 -5.98 3.70
CA ILE A 89 -12.50 -7.23 4.19
C ILE A 89 -12.48 -7.26 5.72
N LEU A 90 -11.35 -6.93 6.36
CA LEU A 90 -11.25 -6.90 7.83
C LEU A 90 -12.20 -5.90 8.50
N ARG A 91 -12.45 -4.75 7.86
CA ARG A 91 -13.40 -3.75 8.37
C ARG A 91 -14.86 -4.10 8.12
N ALA A 92 -15.14 -4.92 7.11
CA ALA A 92 -16.46 -5.51 6.90
C ALA A 92 -16.68 -6.56 7.99
N ASN A 93 -17.05 -6.10 9.19
CA ASN A 93 -17.19 -6.92 10.38
C ASN A 93 -18.30 -7.98 10.16
N PRO A 94 -18.01 -9.29 10.11
CA PRO A 94 -19.00 -10.32 9.81
C PRO A 94 -19.82 -10.72 11.06
N GLY A 95 -20.02 -9.79 12.00
CA GLY A 95 -20.57 -10.05 13.34
C GLY A 95 -21.92 -10.77 13.35
N ASP A 96 -22.71 -10.63 12.28
CA ASP A 96 -24.02 -11.26 12.08
C ASP A 96 -24.06 -12.22 10.87
N ALA A 97 -22.90 -12.68 10.39
CA ALA A 97 -22.81 -13.48 9.17
C ALA A 97 -23.09 -14.97 9.41
N SER A 98 -23.77 -15.62 8.46
CA SER A 98 -24.04 -17.06 8.51
C SER A 98 -22.73 -17.89 8.51
N PRO A 99 -22.75 -19.16 8.96
CA PRO A 99 -21.56 -20.01 8.96
C PRO A 99 -20.86 -20.12 7.59
N GLN A 100 -21.63 -20.09 6.51
CA GLN A 100 -21.13 -20.12 5.13
C GLN A 100 -20.44 -18.80 4.75
N GLN A 101 -20.97 -17.66 5.19
CA GLN A 101 -20.34 -16.35 4.97
C GLN A 101 -19.04 -16.22 5.76
N LYS A 102 -18.99 -16.76 6.98
CA LYS A 102 -17.75 -16.81 7.78
C LYS A 102 -16.67 -17.68 7.13
N ALA A 103 -17.03 -18.88 6.65
CA ALA A 103 -16.07 -19.74 5.94
C ALA A 103 -15.58 -19.11 4.63
N ALA A 104 -16.45 -18.46 3.87
CA ALA A 104 -16.08 -17.72 2.66
C ALA A 104 -15.14 -16.55 2.99
N TYR A 105 -15.42 -15.81 4.06
CA TYR A 105 -14.58 -14.74 4.56
C TYR A 105 -13.18 -15.23 4.94
N ASP A 106 -13.08 -16.28 5.75
CA ASP A 106 -11.80 -16.87 6.17
C ASP A 106 -10.98 -17.36 4.97
N SER A 107 -11.63 -17.95 3.96
CA SER A 107 -10.99 -18.35 2.70
C SER A 107 -10.45 -17.16 1.89
N GLN A 108 -11.15 -16.02 1.89
CA GLN A 108 -10.69 -14.79 1.23
C GLN A 108 -9.51 -14.18 1.99
N ILE A 109 -9.61 -14.11 3.32
CA ILE A 109 -8.52 -13.65 4.20
C ILE A 109 -7.23 -14.45 3.94
N GLU A 110 -7.32 -15.77 3.83
CA GLU A 110 -6.15 -16.61 3.62
C GLU A 110 -5.53 -16.44 2.23
N ARG A 111 -6.35 -16.34 1.18
CA ARG A 111 -5.87 -16.01 -0.18
C ARG A 111 -5.12 -14.69 -0.22
N VAL A 112 -5.66 -13.68 0.47
CA VAL A 112 -5.07 -12.35 0.53
C VAL A 112 -3.74 -12.37 1.28
N ARG A 113 -3.64 -13.10 2.41
CA ARG A 113 -2.37 -13.28 3.13
C ARG A 113 -1.29 -13.92 2.26
N LEU A 114 -1.62 -14.97 1.52
CA LEU A 114 -0.69 -15.62 0.59
C LEU A 114 -0.22 -14.67 -0.51
N SER A 115 -1.14 -13.89 -1.07
CA SER A 115 -0.82 -12.92 -2.12
C SER A 115 0.09 -11.81 -1.59
N VAL A 116 -0.19 -11.30 -0.39
CA VAL A 116 0.67 -10.34 0.34
C VAL A 116 2.09 -10.89 0.51
N ALA A 117 2.21 -12.13 1.01
CA ALA A 117 3.50 -12.73 1.29
C ALA A 117 4.34 -12.86 0.01
N ARG A 118 3.72 -13.29 -1.09
CA ARG A 118 4.37 -13.38 -2.41
C ARG A 118 4.84 -12.03 -2.92
N SER A 119 3.99 -11.01 -2.87
CA SER A 119 4.36 -9.67 -3.34
C SER A 119 5.47 -9.03 -2.48
N LYS A 120 5.46 -9.25 -1.16
CA LYS A 120 6.56 -8.85 -0.28
C LYS A 120 7.87 -9.55 -0.64
N THR A 121 7.84 -10.85 -0.91
CA THR A 121 9.03 -11.60 -1.35
C THR A 121 9.55 -11.10 -2.69
N ALA A 122 8.69 -10.93 -3.69
CA ALA A 122 9.09 -10.43 -5.01
C ALA A 122 9.74 -9.03 -4.93
N LEU A 123 9.18 -8.14 -4.10
CA LEU A 123 9.78 -6.83 -3.88
C LEU A 123 11.14 -6.93 -3.16
N ALA A 124 11.24 -7.77 -2.12
CA ALA A 124 12.51 -8.00 -1.44
C ALA A 124 13.59 -8.58 -2.36
N GLU A 125 13.21 -9.48 -3.27
CA GLU A 125 14.10 -10.07 -4.27
C GLU A 125 14.55 -9.04 -5.32
N SER A 126 13.68 -8.14 -5.73
CA SER A 126 14.03 -7.07 -6.67
C SER A 126 15.05 -6.06 -6.14
N PHE A 127 15.33 -6.07 -4.82
CA PHE A 127 16.39 -5.25 -4.20
C PHE A 127 17.77 -5.92 -4.18
N ARG A 128 17.89 -7.17 -4.67
CA ARG A 128 19.17 -7.89 -4.80
C ARG A 128 19.80 -7.64 -6.16
#